data_AF-A0ABD3WUS0-F1
#
_entry.id   AF-A0ABD3WUS0-F1
#
_cell.length_a   1.000
_cell.length_b   1.000
_cell.length_c   1.000
_cell.angle_alpha   90.00
_cell.angle_beta   90.00
_cell.angle_gamma   90.00
#
_symmetry.space_group_name_H-M   'P 1'
#
loop_
_entity.id
_entity.type
_entity.pdbx_description
1 polymer ?
#
loop_
_entity_poly.entity_id
_entity_poly.type
_entity_poly.pdbx_seq_one_letter_code
_entity_poly.pdbx_strand_id
1 'polypeptide(L)'
;MCKVTPYLQGVSVCASVNMLAAIAADRYLAICFTLEHKMTWKIAKVIVCIIWLISGVIMLPWLLYHEQEKYIDTGIQTFYICTQRWPDKEGPRMFFVAIFILCYAIPLLLIILCYSLIAVRVWNRNAPGIIRYNSVIQKSKVKVVKMLFMVVILFAASWLPLYIIFLVVYFFSPDPGSNTYEILYNSLVPLSQWLGLSNSGMNPIIYFYFSKTIRKRTMALLSCSRSVDNGAYYRRYSSTRCVSVDYTNGQIILRMNNRSLNRSQKVVDSTFYD
;
A
#
# COMPACT_ATOMS: atom_id res chain seq x y z
N MET A 1 -21.43 20.98 3.22
CA MET A 1 -21.06 19.55 3.05
C MET A 1 -20.96 19.14 1.59
N CYS A 2 -21.89 19.55 0.71
CA CYS A 2 -21.87 19.23 -0.73
C CYS A 2 -20.52 19.51 -1.45
N LYS A 3 -19.86 20.64 -1.18
CA LYS A 3 -18.53 20.94 -1.77
C LYS A 3 -17.38 20.12 -1.16
N VAL A 4 -17.37 20.02 0.16
CA VAL A 4 -16.23 19.51 0.94
C VAL A 4 -16.12 17.98 0.86
N THR A 5 -17.24 17.26 0.90
CA THR A 5 -17.24 15.79 0.86
C THR A 5 -16.59 15.21 -0.40
N PRO A 6 -17.04 15.55 -1.63
CA PRO A 6 -16.43 15.01 -2.85
C PRO A 6 -14.98 15.49 -3.01
N TYR A 7 -14.66 16.73 -2.60
CA TYR A 7 -13.30 17.24 -2.60
C TYR A 7 -12.36 16.39 -1.73
N LEU A 8 -12.68 16.21 -0.43
CA LEU A 8 -11.83 15.45 0.49
C LEU A 8 -11.73 13.98 0.08
N GLN A 9 -12.82 13.41 -0.45
CA GLN A 9 -12.81 12.06 -1.02
C GLN A 9 -11.82 11.98 -2.18
N GLY A 10 -11.90 12.88 -3.15
CA GLY A 10 -10.97 12.94 -4.29
C GLY A 10 -9.52 13.10 -3.87
N VAL A 11 -9.24 14.04 -2.96
CA VAL A 11 -7.88 14.29 -2.45
C VAL A 11 -7.32 13.04 -1.80
N SER A 12 -8.10 12.41 -0.92
CA SER A 12 -7.67 11.20 -0.19
C SER A 12 -7.34 10.05 -1.14
N VAL A 13 -8.14 9.89 -2.20
CA VAL A 13 -7.96 8.83 -3.19
C VAL A 13 -6.72 9.09 -4.04
N CYS A 14 -6.58 10.29 -4.61
CA CYS A 14 -5.42 10.63 -5.42
C CYS A 14 -4.13 10.56 -4.60
N ALA A 15 -4.14 11.03 -3.36
CA ALA A 15 -3.00 10.92 -2.46
C ALA A 15 -2.66 9.44 -2.19
N SER A 16 -3.66 8.60 -1.90
CA SER A 16 -3.45 7.18 -1.60
C SER A 16 -2.77 6.43 -2.75
N VAL A 17 -3.18 6.63 -4.00
CA VAL A 17 -2.56 5.96 -5.16
C VAL A 17 -1.14 6.44 -5.37
N ASN A 18 -0.93 7.75 -5.32
CA ASN A 18 0.40 8.32 -5.48
C ASN A 18 1.36 7.88 -4.37
N MET A 19 0.85 7.67 -3.14
CA MET A 19 1.63 7.04 -2.06
C MET A 19 2.00 5.59 -2.39
N LEU A 20 1.07 4.78 -2.92
CA LEU A 20 1.38 3.41 -3.35
C LEU A 20 2.44 3.40 -4.45
N ALA A 21 2.39 4.35 -5.38
CA ALA A 21 3.37 4.54 -6.43
C ALA A 21 4.75 4.92 -5.87
N ALA A 22 4.81 5.87 -4.95
CA ALA A 22 6.03 6.25 -4.25
C ALA A 22 6.63 5.08 -3.44
N ILE A 23 5.79 4.30 -2.76
CA ILE A 23 6.21 3.09 -2.03
C ILE A 23 6.80 2.06 -3.02
N ALA A 24 6.16 1.83 -4.16
CA ALA A 24 6.66 0.91 -5.18
C ALA A 24 8.03 1.36 -5.74
N ALA A 25 8.20 2.66 -5.99
CA ALA A 25 9.46 3.25 -6.43
C ALA A 25 10.56 3.11 -5.37
N ASP A 26 10.28 3.40 -4.10
CA ASP A 26 11.22 3.17 -2.99
C ASP A 26 11.65 1.69 -2.91
N ARG A 27 10.69 0.75 -3.02
CA ARG A 27 10.99 -0.67 -3.02
C ARG A 27 11.87 -1.06 -4.21
N TYR A 28 11.59 -0.51 -5.39
CA TYR A 28 12.39 -0.74 -6.59
C TYR A 28 13.83 -0.25 -6.38
N LEU A 29 14.02 0.99 -5.93
CA LEU A 29 15.33 1.56 -5.67
C LEU A 29 16.11 0.75 -4.63
N ALA A 30 15.48 0.39 -3.51
CA ALA A 30 16.14 -0.37 -2.44
C ALA A 30 16.55 -1.81 -2.82
N ILE A 31 15.85 -2.44 -3.77
CA ILE A 31 16.11 -3.83 -4.20
C ILE A 31 17.08 -3.86 -5.39
N CYS A 32 16.93 -2.93 -6.34
CA CYS A 32 17.75 -2.88 -7.55
C CYS A 32 19.10 -2.17 -7.31
N PHE A 33 19.11 -1.11 -6.50
CA PHE A 33 20.28 -0.26 -6.21
C PHE A 33 20.66 -0.38 -4.73
N THR A 34 21.27 -1.53 -4.38
CA THR A 34 21.51 -1.94 -2.99
C THR A 34 22.61 -1.17 -2.22
N LEU A 35 23.30 -0.19 -2.81
CA LEU A 35 24.46 0.46 -2.16
C LEU A 35 24.43 1.99 -1.99
N GLU A 36 23.51 2.74 -2.60
CA GLU A 36 23.57 4.22 -2.51
C GLU A 36 22.25 4.89 -2.08
N HIS A 37 21.10 4.21 -2.14
CA HIS A 37 19.82 4.80 -1.80
C HIS A 37 19.30 4.34 -0.43
N LYS A 38 19.40 5.22 0.58
CA LYS A 38 18.66 5.08 1.85
C LYS A 38 17.63 6.19 1.91
N MET A 39 16.36 5.87 1.67
CA MET A 39 15.28 6.82 1.90
C MET A 39 15.27 7.21 3.38
N THR A 40 15.69 8.44 3.65
CA THR A 40 15.66 8.98 5.01
C THR A 40 14.23 9.41 5.37
N TRP A 41 13.93 9.42 6.66
CA TRP A 41 12.64 9.91 7.16
C TRP A 41 12.33 11.36 6.75
N LYS A 42 13.37 12.19 6.56
CA LYS A 42 13.22 13.58 6.07
C LYS A 42 12.72 13.59 4.62
N ILE A 43 13.34 12.80 3.74
CA ILE A 43 12.93 12.66 2.34
C ILE A 43 11.51 12.10 2.24
N ALA A 44 11.20 11.06 3.02
CA ALA A 44 9.86 10.47 3.03
C ALA A 44 8.79 11.50 3.45
N LYS A 45 9.04 12.32 4.47
CA LYS A 45 8.14 13.41 4.86
C LYS A 45 7.92 14.43 3.73
N VAL A 46 8.98 14.84 3.05
CA VAL A 46 8.89 15.78 1.92
C VAL A 46 8.04 15.19 0.79
N ILE A 47 8.30 13.93 0.40
CA ILE A 47 7.51 13.23 -0.62
C ILE A 47 6.03 13.18 -0.22
N VAL A 48 5.74 12.84 1.04
CA VAL A 48 4.38 12.80 1.56
C VAL A 48 3.69 14.17 1.44
N CYS A 49 4.34 15.23 1.91
CA CYS A 49 3.80 16.59 1.80
C CYS A 49 3.53 16.99 0.34
N ILE A 50 4.47 16.71 -0.57
CA ILE A 50 4.32 17.01 -2.00
C ILE A 50 3.10 16.27 -2.58
N ILE A 51 2.95 14.98 -2.30
CA ILE A 51 1.81 14.19 -2.79
C ILE A 51 0.48 14.76 -2.30
N TRP A 52 0.39 15.12 -1.02
CA TRP A 52 -0.83 15.73 -0.46
C TRP A 52 -1.14 17.09 -1.08
N LEU A 53 -0.13 17.94 -1.26
CA LEU A 53 -0.31 19.25 -1.89
C LEU A 53 -0.77 19.11 -3.35
N ILE A 54 -0.09 18.28 -4.14
CA ILE A 54 -0.46 18.04 -5.54
C ILE A 54 -1.87 17.45 -5.64
N SER A 55 -2.22 16.48 -4.79
CA SER A 55 -3.56 15.89 -4.77
C SER A 55 -4.63 16.92 -4.40
N GLY A 56 -4.33 17.80 -3.45
CA GLY A 56 -5.17 18.93 -3.08
C GLY A 56 -5.44 19.86 -4.27
N VAL A 57 -4.38 20.27 -4.95
CA VAL A 57 -4.45 21.17 -6.11
C VAL A 57 -5.22 20.54 -7.26
N ILE A 58 -4.93 19.29 -7.62
CA ILE A 58 -5.61 18.58 -8.71
C ILE A 58 -7.12 18.50 -8.45
N MET A 59 -7.55 18.35 -7.20
CA MET A 59 -8.97 18.17 -6.85
C MET A 59 -9.72 19.49 -6.63
N LEU A 60 -9.06 20.65 -6.70
CA LEU A 60 -9.70 21.96 -6.51
C LEU A 60 -10.96 22.18 -7.37
N PRO A 61 -11.04 21.75 -8.64
CA PRO A 61 -12.25 21.94 -9.43
C PRO A 61 -13.49 21.30 -8.81
N TRP A 62 -13.36 20.16 -8.13
CA TRP A 62 -14.49 19.57 -7.39
C TRP A 62 -14.95 20.43 -6.22
N LEU A 63 -14.06 21.16 -5.55
CA LEU A 63 -14.42 22.09 -4.48
C LEU A 63 -15.16 23.32 -5.03
N LEU A 64 -14.76 23.80 -6.20
CA LEU A 64 -15.31 25.00 -6.82
C LEU A 64 -16.68 24.74 -7.46
N TYR A 65 -16.79 23.65 -8.23
CA TYR A 65 -17.92 23.41 -9.13
C TYR A 65 -19.01 22.47 -8.59
N HIS A 66 -18.87 21.85 -7.42
CA HIS A 66 -20.00 21.14 -6.81
C HIS A 66 -20.95 22.14 -6.16
N GLU A 67 -22.22 22.15 -6.55
CA GLU A 67 -23.23 23.03 -5.95
C GLU A 67 -24.44 22.24 -5.50
N GLN A 68 -25.13 22.81 -4.51
CA GLN A 68 -26.36 22.24 -3.97
C GLN A 68 -27.53 22.82 -4.76
N GLU A 69 -28.28 21.97 -5.44
CA GLU A 69 -29.45 22.34 -6.23
C GLU A 69 -30.72 21.73 -5.64
N LYS A 70 -31.87 22.40 -5.84
CA LYS A 70 -33.18 21.86 -5.45
C LYS A 70 -33.59 20.81 -6.48
N TYR A 71 -33.84 19.59 -6.03
CA TYR A 71 -34.22 18.46 -6.88
C TYR A 71 -35.74 18.37 -7.06
N ILE A 72 -36.47 18.32 -5.94
CA ILE A 72 -37.93 18.24 -5.92
C ILE A 72 -38.43 19.18 -4.83
N ASP A 73 -39.43 20.00 -5.16
CA ASP A 73 -40.16 20.81 -4.19
C ASP A 73 -41.63 20.36 -4.19
N THR A 74 -42.02 19.57 -3.19
CA THR A 74 -43.39 19.04 -3.09
C THR A 74 -44.35 20.02 -2.40
N GLY A 75 -43.89 21.22 -2.05
CA GLY A 75 -44.64 22.19 -1.23
C GLY A 75 -44.69 21.84 0.25
N ILE A 76 -44.47 20.57 0.62
CA ILE A 76 -44.36 20.08 2.01
C ILE A 76 -42.90 19.86 2.39
N GLN A 77 -42.09 19.37 1.46
CA GLN A 77 -40.67 19.09 1.67
C GLN A 77 -39.85 19.41 0.42
N THR A 78 -38.76 20.15 0.62
CA THR A 78 -37.79 20.46 -0.42
C THR A 78 -36.60 19.50 -0.31
N PHE A 79 -36.36 18.71 -1.36
CA PHE A 79 -35.21 17.83 -1.46
C PHE A 79 -34.07 18.53 -2.21
N TYR A 80 -32.86 18.45 -1.65
CA TYR A 80 -31.66 19.02 -2.24
C TYR A 80 -30.72 17.90 -2.71
N ILE A 81 -30.12 18.09 -3.87
CA ILE A 81 -29.06 17.23 -4.41
C ILE A 81 -27.76 18.00 -4.54
N CYS A 82 -26.65 17.27 -4.53
CA CYS A 82 -25.32 17.83 -4.77
C CYS A 82 -24.87 17.40 -6.16
N THR A 83 -24.73 18.36 -7.07
CA THR A 83 -24.37 18.09 -8.47
C THR A 83 -23.22 18.99 -8.90
N GLN A 84 -22.60 18.64 -10.02
CA GLN A 84 -21.52 19.42 -10.60
C GLN A 84 -22.09 20.49 -11.55
N ARG A 85 -21.88 21.75 -11.21
CA ARG A 85 -22.23 22.92 -12.02
C ARG A 85 -20.97 23.48 -12.68
N TRP A 86 -20.63 22.96 -13.85
CA TRP A 86 -19.52 23.48 -14.65
C TRP A 86 -19.97 24.67 -15.52
N PRO A 87 -19.12 25.70 -15.69
CA PRO A 87 -19.44 26.86 -16.54
C PRO A 87 -19.47 26.48 -18.02
N ASP A 88 -18.71 25.46 -18.40
CA ASP A 88 -18.55 24.99 -19.77
C ASP A 88 -18.90 23.50 -19.90
N LYS A 89 -19.32 23.09 -21.11
CA LYS A 89 -19.76 21.71 -21.40
C LYS A 89 -18.60 20.71 -21.54
N GLU A 90 -17.37 21.19 -21.73
CA GLU A 90 -16.18 20.35 -21.92
C GLU A 90 -15.41 20.13 -20.61
N GLY A 91 -15.53 21.05 -19.66
CA GLY A 91 -14.91 21.08 -18.34
C GLY A 91 -15.00 19.76 -17.59
N PRO A 92 -16.19 19.15 -17.40
CA PRO A 92 -16.31 17.88 -16.69
C PRO A 92 -15.56 16.74 -17.40
N ARG A 93 -15.56 16.72 -18.74
CA ARG A 93 -14.84 15.71 -19.54
C ARG A 93 -13.33 15.87 -19.42
N MET A 94 -12.83 17.10 -19.61
CA MET A 94 -11.40 17.40 -19.47
C MET A 94 -10.89 17.09 -18.07
N PHE A 95 -11.66 17.46 -17.06
CA PHE A 95 -11.31 17.19 -15.66
C PHE A 95 -11.31 15.70 -15.36
N PHE A 96 -12.31 14.96 -15.83
CA PHE A 96 -12.35 13.50 -15.72
C PHE A 96 -11.12 12.83 -16.36
N VAL A 97 -10.76 13.22 -17.59
CA VAL A 97 -9.59 12.70 -18.29
C VAL A 97 -8.31 13.01 -17.50
N ALA A 98 -8.17 14.23 -16.97
CA ALA A 98 -7.03 14.61 -16.15
C ALA A 98 -6.93 13.75 -14.88
N ILE A 99 -8.03 13.53 -14.15
CA ILE A 99 -8.05 12.64 -12.98
C ILE A 99 -7.68 11.20 -13.37
N PHE A 100 -8.29 10.68 -14.43
CA PHE A 100 -8.03 9.31 -14.89
C PHE A 100 -6.55 9.12 -15.23
N ILE A 101 -5.91 10.09 -15.88
CA ILE A 101 -4.49 10.02 -16.21
C ILE A 101 -3.62 10.17 -14.96
N LEU A 102 -3.82 11.24 -14.19
CA LEU A 102 -2.91 11.65 -13.11
C LEU A 102 -3.10 10.85 -11.81
N CYS A 103 -4.33 10.43 -11.50
CA CYS A 103 -4.66 9.74 -10.26
C CYS A 103 -4.93 8.24 -10.45
N TYR A 104 -4.94 7.73 -11.69
CA TYR A 104 -5.15 6.30 -11.97
C TYR A 104 -4.11 5.71 -12.92
N ALA A 105 -4.07 6.13 -14.19
CA ALA A 105 -3.24 5.48 -15.21
C ALA A 105 -1.73 5.63 -14.96
N ILE A 106 -1.22 6.85 -14.78
CA ILE A 106 0.22 7.09 -14.55
C ILE A 106 0.72 6.38 -13.29
N PRO A 107 0.07 6.54 -12.12
CA PRO A 107 0.49 5.84 -10.91
C PRO A 107 0.46 4.31 -11.08
N LEU A 108 -0.59 3.75 -11.71
CA LEU A 108 -0.68 2.30 -11.93
C LEU A 108 0.42 1.79 -12.85
N LEU A 109 0.71 2.49 -13.95
CA LEU A 109 1.79 2.14 -14.85
C LEU A 109 3.14 2.17 -14.13
N LEU A 110 3.43 3.23 -13.36
CA LEU A 110 4.67 3.31 -12.58
C LEU A 110 4.80 2.12 -11.63
N ILE A 111 3.72 1.77 -10.93
CA ILE A 111 3.70 0.66 -9.99
C ILE A 111 3.96 -0.68 -10.71
N ILE A 112 3.24 -0.94 -11.81
CA ILE A 112 3.39 -2.16 -12.60
C ILE A 112 4.82 -2.28 -13.14
N LEU A 113 5.40 -1.20 -13.64
CA LEU A 113 6.77 -1.15 -14.14
C LEU A 113 7.78 -1.44 -13.02
N CYS A 114 7.68 -0.74 -11.89
CA CYS A 114 8.55 -0.97 -10.73
C CYS A 114 8.51 -2.43 -10.28
N TYR A 115 7.32 -3.03 -10.16
CA TYR A 115 7.20 -4.42 -9.72
C TYR A 115 7.64 -5.44 -10.76
N SER A 116 7.39 -5.19 -12.05
CA SER A 116 7.88 -6.02 -13.14
C SER A 116 9.42 -6.05 -13.15
N LEU A 117 10.06 -4.89 -13.02
CA LEU A 117 11.53 -4.80 -12.95
C LEU A 117 12.10 -5.50 -11.72
N ILE A 118 11.44 -5.37 -10.56
CA ILE A 118 11.83 -6.12 -9.35
C ILE A 118 11.72 -7.63 -9.62
N ALA A 119 10.63 -8.10 -10.23
CA ALA A 119 10.41 -9.52 -10.50
C ALA A 119 11.47 -10.08 -11.45
N VAL A 120 11.78 -9.38 -12.55
CA VAL A 120 12.85 -9.75 -13.49
C VAL A 120 14.20 -9.80 -12.79
N ARG A 121 14.54 -8.78 -11.97
CA ARG A 121 15.80 -8.73 -11.24
C ARG A 121 15.95 -9.89 -10.24
N VAL A 122 14.85 -10.27 -9.59
CA VAL A 122 14.80 -11.40 -8.65
C VAL A 122 14.92 -12.73 -9.39
N TRP A 123 14.25 -12.89 -10.53
CA TRP A 123 14.30 -14.09 -11.35
C TRP A 123 15.70 -14.35 -11.92
N ASN A 124 16.33 -13.30 -12.48
CA ASN A 124 17.69 -13.41 -13.05
C ASN A 124 18.78 -13.68 -12.01
N ARG A 125 18.55 -13.38 -10.71
CA ARG A 125 19.49 -13.73 -9.63
C ARG A 125 19.40 -15.19 -9.18
N ASN A 126 18.39 -15.94 -9.61
CA ASN A 126 18.21 -17.36 -9.27
C ASN A 126 18.87 -18.32 -10.28
N ALA A 127 19.65 -17.81 -11.25
CA ALA A 127 20.48 -18.68 -12.10
C ALA A 127 21.50 -19.47 -11.23
N PRO A 128 21.73 -20.76 -11.52
CA PRO A 128 22.28 -21.71 -10.54
C PRO A 128 23.81 -21.54 -10.38
N GLY A 129 24.30 -21.33 -9.15
CA GLY A 129 25.73 -21.50 -8.87
C GLY A 129 26.34 -20.92 -7.59
N ILE A 130 25.79 -19.91 -6.91
CA ILE A 130 26.56 -19.19 -5.86
C ILE A 130 25.74 -18.87 -4.58
N ILE A 131 26.22 -19.45 -3.46
CA ILE A 131 26.09 -19.13 -2.02
C ILE A 131 24.69 -18.70 -1.48
N ARG A 132 24.05 -19.63 -0.75
CA ARG A 132 22.68 -19.59 -0.20
C ARG A 132 22.38 -18.59 0.92
N TYR A 133 23.33 -17.79 1.43
CA TYR A 133 23.09 -16.93 2.61
C TYR A 133 22.16 -15.73 2.32
N ASN A 134 22.30 -15.09 1.15
CA ASN A 134 21.46 -13.95 0.77
C ASN A 134 20.02 -14.33 0.38
N SER A 135 19.74 -15.60 0.13
CA SER A 135 18.46 -16.07 -0.42
C SER A 135 17.28 -15.96 0.56
N VAL A 136 17.50 -16.10 1.87
CA VAL A 136 16.43 -16.07 2.88
C VAL A 136 15.94 -14.63 3.14
N ILE A 137 16.87 -13.67 3.20
CA ILE A 137 16.57 -12.23 3.34
C ILE A 137 15.86 -11.72 2.07
N GLN A 138 16.29 -12.15 0.88
CA GLN A 138 15.67 -11.78 -0.39
C GLN A 138 14.26 -12.41 -0.55
N LYS A 139 14.07 -13.68 -0.21
CA LYS A 139 12.73 -14.32 -0.19
C LYS A 139 11.74 -13.57 0.71
N SER A 140 12.19 -13.05 1.86
CA SER A 140 11.34 -12.23 2.74
C SER A 140 10.99 -10.86 2.14
N LYS A 141 11.92 -10.23 1.41
CA LYS A 141 11.68 -8.93 0.73
C LYS A 141 10.74 -9.08 -0.46
N VAL A 142 10.87 -10.17 -1.23
CA VAL A 142 10.00 -10.50 -2.37
C VAL A 142 8.57 -10.78 -1.93
N LYS A 143 8.38 -11.39 -0.74
CA LYS A 143 7.05 -11.60 -0.18
C LYS A 143 6.30 -10.29 0.07
N VAL A 144 7.00 -9.28 0.60
CA VAL A 144 6.44 -7.92 0.81
C VAL A 144 6.12 -7.27 -0.53
N VAL A 145 6.96 -7.44 -1.54
CA VAL A 145 6.69 -6.95 -2.90
C VAL A 145 5.46 -7.60 -3.53
N LYS A 146 5.35 -8.93 -3.49
CA LYS A 146 4.17 -9.66 -4.01
C LYS A 146 2.88 -9.23 -3.31
N MET A 147 2.96 -8.99 -2.01
CA MET A 147 1.86 -8.46 -1.23
C MET A 147 1.45 -7.06 -1.71
N LEU A 148 2.41 -6.14 -1.85
CA LEU A 148 2.12 -4.78 -2.29
C LEU A 148 1.58 -4.72 -3.72
N PHE A 149 2.03 -5.62 -4.61
CA PHE A 149 1.45 -5.78 -5.96
C PHE A 149 -0.04 -6.17 -5.90
N MET A 150 -0.43 -7.07 -4.99
CA MET A 150 -1.83 -7.44 -4.81
C MET A 150 -2.68 -6.29 -4.27
N VAL A 151 -2.11 -5.41 -3.42
CA VAL A 151 -2.80 -4.17 -2.99
C VAL A 151 -3.19 -3.32 -4.20
N VAL A 152 -2.29 -3.24 -5.17
CA VAL A 152 -2.45 -2.36 -6.31
C VAL A 152 -3.47 -2.91 -7.30
N ILE A 153 -3.48 -4.22 -7.55
CA ILE A 153 -4.53 -4.85 -8.37
C ILE A 153 -5.89 -4.63 -7.74
N LEU A 154 -5.99 -4.86 -6.43
CA LEU A 154 -7.25 -4.73 -5.72
C LEU A 154 -7.74 -3.27 -5.70
N PHE A 155 -6.83 -2.32 -5.50
CA PHE A 155 -7.10 -0.89 -5.67
C PHE A 155 -7.61 -0.62 -7.10
N ALA A 156 -6.87 -1.03 -8.13
CA ALA A 156 -7.22 -0.78 -9.53
C ALA A 156 -8.60 -1.32 -9.88
N ALA A 157 -8.90 -2.56 -9.46
CA ALA A 157 -10.17 -3.24 -9.69
C ALA A 157 -11.33 -2.59 -8.92
N SER A 158 -11.10 -2.08 -7.70
CA SER A 158 -12.14 -1.42 -6.91
C SER A 158 -12.59 -0.06 -7.49
N TRP A 159 -11.69 0.64 -8.19
CA TRP A 159 -11.96 1.95 -8.78
C TRP A 159 -12.38 1.88 -10.26
N LEU A 160 -12.05 0.79 -10.95
CA LEU A 160 -12.36 0.61 -12.37
C LEU A 160 -13.87 0.78 -12.70
N PRO A 161 -14.82 0.21 -11.94
CA PRO A 161 -16.25 0.38 -12.21
C PRO A 161 -16.68 1.85 -12.20
N LEU A 162 -16.17 2.64 -11.25
CA LEU A 162 -16.49 4.06 -11.13
C LEU A 162 -15.97 4.85 -12.34
N TYR A 163 -14.72 4.61 -12.75
CA TYR A 163 -14.15 5.27 -13.92
C TYR A 163 -14.87 4.88 -15.22
N ILE A 164 -15.30 3.63 -15.37
CA ILE A 164 -16.09 3.19 -16.51
C ILE A 164 -17.44 3.92 -16.53
N ILE A 165 -18.13 3.98 -15.40
CA ILE A 165 -19.40 4.69 -15.29
C ILE A 165 -19.24 6.17 -15.65
N PHE A 166 -18.25 6.86 -15.09
CA PHE A 166 -18.01 8.26 -15.42
C PHE A 166 -17.61 8.47 -16.87
N LEU A 167 -16.85 7.55 -17.47
CA LEU A 167 -16.58 7.59 -18.90
C LEU A 167 -17.87 7.48 -19.71
N VAL A 168 -18.77 6.57 -19.37
CA VAL A 168 -20.08 6.43 -20.02
C VAL A 168 -20.92 7.71 -19.86
N VAL A 169 -21.03 8.22 -18.64
CA VAL A 169 -21.81 9.43 -18.34
C VAL A 169 -21.29 10.64 -19.10
N TYR A 170 -19.98 10.89 -19.07
CA TYR A 170 -19.39 12.10 -19.65
C TYR A 170 -19.25 12.06 -21.17
N PHE A 171 -19.07 10.89 -21.78
CA PHE A 171 -18.85 10.77 -23.24
C PHE A 171 -20.08 10.31 -24.02
N PHE A 172 -20.96 9.49 -23.42
CA PHE A 172 -22.13 8.93 -24.12
C PHE A 172 -23.44 9.62 -23.70
N SER A 173 -23.44 10.40 -22.61
CA SER A 173 -24.58 11.21 -22.14
C SER A 173 -25.93 10.47 -22.24
N PRO A 174 -26.18 9.42 -21.43
CA PRO A 174 -27.41 8.64 -21.50
C PRO A 174 -28.65 9.50 -21.28
N ASP A 175 -29.74 9.23 -22.00
CA ASP A 175 -30.96 10.02 -21.94
C ASP A 175 -31.52 10.09 -20.50
N PRO A 176 -31.86 11.31 -19.97
CA PRO A 176 -32.27 11.54 -18.57
C PRO A 176 -33.58 10.89 -18.10
N GLY A 177 -34.19 10.00 -18.89
CA GLY A 177 -35.39 9.24 -18.52
C GLY A 177 -35.31 7.75 -18.88
N SER A 178 -34.14 7.28 -19.31
CA SER A 178 -33.92 5.87 -19.61
C SER A 178 -33.75 5.06 -18.32
N ASN A 179 -34.26 3.82 -18.31
CA ASN A 179 -34.02 2.87 -17.20
C ASN A 179 -32.50 2.68 -16.95
N THR A 180 -31.69 2.81 -18.00
CA THR A 180 -30.22 2.77 -17.92
C THR A 180 -29.65 3.92 -17.09
N TYR A 181 -30.12 5.16 -17.31
CA TYR A 181 -29.67 6.33 -16.55
C TYR A 181 -30.01 6.19 -15.06
N GLU A 182 -31.22 5.74 -14.73
CA GLU A 182 -31.64 5.52 -13.35
C GLU A 182 -30.82 4.42 -12.65
N ILE A 183 -30.63 3.27 -13.30
CA ILE A 183 -29.81 2.18 -12.74
C ILE A 183 -28.37 2.64 -12.52
N LEU A 184 -27.81 3.41 -13.46
CA LEU A 184 -26.46 3.95 -13.34
C LEU A 184 -26.34 4.88 -12.12
N TYR A 185 -27.17 5.91 -12.02
CA TYR A 185 -27.05 6.95 -10.99
C TYR A 185 -27.53 6.50 -9.61
N ASN A 186 -28.63 5.74 -9.53
CA ASN A 186 -29.24 5.37 -8.26
C ASN A 186 -28.61 4.12 -7.62
N SER A 187 -28.05 3.21 -8.42
CA SER A 187 -27.52 1.94 -7.94
C SER A 187 -26.02 1.80 -8.18
N LEU A 188 -25.56 1.92 -9.43
CA LEU A 188 -24.18 1.58 -9.79
C LEU A 188 -23.15 2.62 -9.30
N VAL A 189 -23.47 3.91 -9.35
CA VAL A 189 -22.58 4.97 -8.85
C VAL A 189 -22.34 4.82 -7.34
N PRO A 190 -23.36 4.73 -6.46
CA PRO A 190 -23.15 4.54 -5.03
C PRO A 190 -22.37 3.26 -4.72
N LEU A 191 -22.71 2.14 -5.39
CA LEU A 191 -22.00 0.86 -5.22
C LEU A 191 -20.53 0.97 -5.63
N SER A 192 -20.24 1.59 -6.76
CA SER A 192 -18.87 1.78 -7.25
C SER A 192 -18.08 2.74 -6.36
N GLN A 193 -18.73 3.77 -5.82
CA GLN A 193 -18.13 4.67 -4.84
C GLN A 193 -17.79 3.92 -3.55
N TRP A 194 -18.70 3.08 -3.05
CA TRP A 194 -18.45 2.23 -1.88
C TRP A 194 -17.28 1.26 -2.09
N LEU A 195 -17.23 0.61 -3.26
CA LEU A 195 -16.13 -0.26 -3.64
C LEU A 195 -14.80 0.50 -3.67
N GLY A 196 -14.76 1.67 -4.31
CA GLY A 196 -13.56 2.51 -4.34
C GLY A 196 -13.13 3.00 -2.94
N LEU A 197 -14.07 3.45 -2.12
CA LEU A 197 -13.85 3.92 -0.75
C LEU A 197 -13.31 2.83 0.19
N SER A 198 -13.50 1.56 -0.16
CA SER A 198 -13.03 0.42 0.64
C SER A 198 -11.51 0.33 0.77
N ASN A 199 -10.74 1.16 0.04
CA ASN A 199 -9.28 1.29 0.13
C ASN A 199 -8.69 1.21 1.54
N SER A 200 -9.29 1.88 2.51
CA SER A 200 -8.81 1.88 3.90
C SER A 200 -9.00 0.53 4.59
N GLY A 201 -10.09 -0.18 4.31
CA GLY A 201 -10.41 -1.50 4.85
C GLY A 201 -9.65 -2.64 4.17
N MET A 202 -9.22 -2.44 2.92
CA MET A 202 -8.45 -3.45 2.19
C MET A 202 -7.03 -3.61 2.73
N ASN A 203 -6.44 -2.54 3.29
CA ASN A 203 -5.11 -2.57 3.88
C ASN A 203 -4.97 -3.71 4.92
N PRO A 204 -5.72 -3.78 6.04
CA PRO A 204 -5.67 -4.89 7.00
C PRO A 204 -5.83 -6.29 6.42
N ILE A 205 -6.75 -6.48 5.46
CA ILE A 205 -7.02 -7.79 4.82
C ILE A 205 -5.79 -8.29 4.09
N ILE A 206 -5.10 -7.40 3.39
CA ILE A 206 -3.90 -7.72 2.62
C ILE A 206 -2.72 -8.00 3.57
N TYR A 207 -2.57 -7.21 4.64
CA TYR A 207 -1.58 -7.48 5.69
C TYR A 207 -1.84 -8.82 6.40
N PHE A 208 -3.10 -9.19 6.63
CA PHE A 208 -3.46 -10.47 7.23
C PHE A 208 -3.10 -11.67 6.34
N TYR A 209 -3.39 -11.60 5.04
CA TYR A 209 -3.10 -12.70 4.11
C TYR A 209 -1.59 -12.89 3.90
N PHE A 210 -0.82 -11.81 3.78
CA PHE A 210 0.58 -11.89 3.37
C PHE A 210 1.61 -11.76 4.51
N SER A 211 1.29 -11.10 5.62
CA SER A 211 2.20 -10.98 6.76
C SER A 211 1.86 -12.01 7.84
N LYS A 212 2.61 -13.14 7.85
CA LYS A 212 2.47 -14.19 8.87
C LYS A 212 2.68 -13.63 10.29
N THR A 213 3.51 -12.61 10.45
CA THR A 213 3.79 -11.94 11.73
C THR A 213 2.59 -11.11 12.19
N ILE A 214 1.95 -10.36 11.29
CA ILE A 214 0.76 -9.56 11.61
C ILE A 214 -0.42 -10.49 11.87
N ARG A 215 -0.65 -11.49 11.01
CA ARG A 215 -1.71 -12.51 11.19
C ARG A 215 -1.65 -13.17 12.57
N LYS A 216 -0.46 -13.57 13.03
CA LYS A 216 -0.28 -14.17 14.37
C LYS A 216 -0.63 -13.19 15.50
N ARG A 217 -0.23 -11.92 15.37
CA ARG A 217 -0.54 -10.87 16.37
C ARG A 217 -2.03 -10.53 16.38
N THR A 218 -2.66 -10.38 15.23
CA THR A 218 -4.10 -10.10 15.12
C THR A 218 -4.95 -11.26 15.64
N MET A 219 -4.58 -12.51 15.34
CA MET A 219 -5.26 -13.69 15.90
C MET A 219 -5.07 -13.81 17.41
N ALA A 220 -3.88 -13.48 17.94
CA ALA A 220 -3.66 -13.45 19.39
C ALA A 220 -4.52 -12.38 20.10
N LEU A 221 -4.75 -11.23 19.46
CA LEU A 221 -5.65 -10.19 19.97
C LEU A 221 -7.14 -10.59 19.86
N LEU A 222 -7.54 -11.24 18.77
CA LEU A 222 -8.93 -11.66 18.53
C LEU A 222 -9.36 -12.87 19.36
N SER A 223 -8.44 -13.79 19.67
CA SER A 223 -8.78 -14.99 20.44
C SER A 223 -8.92 -14.77 21.95
N CYS A 224 -8.83 -13.52 22.46
CA CYS A 224 -8.84 -13.18 23.90
C CYS A 224 -8.01 -14.11 24.79
N SER A 225 -7.07 -14.84 24.20
CA SER A 225 -6.13 -15.66 24.94
C SER A 225 -5.10 -14.68 25.41
N ARG A 226 -5.16 -14.33 26.71
CA ARG A 226 -3.98 -13.95 27.47
C ARG A 226 -2.92 -15.00 27.10
N SER A 227 -2.05 -14.65 26.18
CA SER A 227 -0.89 -15.46 25.89
C SER A 227 -0.09 -15.35 27.17
N VAL A 228 -0.21 -16.35 28.04
CA VAL A 228 0.75 -16.59 29.12
C VAL A 228 2.10 -16.47 28.45
N ASP A 229 2.86 -15.49 28.91
CA ASP A 229 4.10 -15.04 28.35
C ASP A 229 5.16 -16.12 28.58
N ASN A 230 5.10 -17.19 27.77
CA ASN A 230 6.20 -18.12 27.66
C ASN A 230 7.21 -17.47 26.71
N GLY A 231 8.17 -16.76 27.31
CA GLY A 231 9.23 -15.98 26.68
C GLY A 231 10.14 -16.76 25.73
N ALA A 232 9.61 -17.22 24.59
CA ALA A 232 10.32 -18.05 23.62
C ALA A 232 10.15 -17.61 22.16
N TYR A 233 9.52 -16.45 21.87
CA TYR A 233 9.29 -16.02 20.48
C TYR A 233 9.68 -14.59 20.12
N TYR A 234 10.48 -13.90 20.95
CA TYR A 234 11.29 -12.79 20.45
C TYR A 234 12.53 -13.33 19.73
N ARG A 235 12.34 -14.01 18.60
CA ARG A 235 13.41 -14.06 17.59
C ARG A 235 13.43 -12.70 16.90
N ARG A 236 14.02 -11.72 17.61
CA ARG A 236 14.62 -10.52 17.03
C ARG A 236 15.34 -10.99 15.76
N TYR A 237 15.08 -10.31 14.65
CA TYR A 237 16.12 -10.20 13.63
C TYR A 237 17.32 -9.60 14.38
N SER A 238 18.27 -10.45 14.78
CA SER A 238 19.54 -9.98 15.30
C SER A 238 20.16 -9.18 14.17
N SER A 239 20.12 -7.86 14.34
CA SER A 239 21.16 -6.98 13.85
C SER A 239 22.50 -7.69 14.06
N THR A 240 23.33 -7.73 13.02
CA THR A 240 24.64 -8.38 12.94
C THR A 240 25.69 -7.74 13.88
N ARG A 241 25.30 -7.30 15.08
CA ARG A 241 26.09 -6.44 15.97
C ARG A 241 26.82 -7.15 17.12
N CYS A 242 26.83 -8.47 17.20
CA CYS A 242 27.51 -9.19 18.30
C CYS A 242 28.38 -10.37 17.84
N VAL A 243 29.23 -10.16 16.82
CA VAL A 243 30.36 -11.04 16.55
C VAL A 243 31.59 -10.15 16.41
N SER A 244 32.51 -10.20 17.37
CA SER A 244 33.84 -9.62 17.20
C SER A 244 34.74 -10.68 16.60
N VAL A 245 35.46 -10.31 15.55
CA VAL A 245 36.46 -11.14 14.88
C VAL A 245 37.81 -10.66 15.37
N ASP A 246 38.50 -11.50 16.15
CA ASP A 246 39.87 -11.23 16.57
C ASP A 246 40.84 -12.05 15.71
N TYR A 247 41.95 -11.41 15.34
CA TYR A 247 43.05 -12.01 14.59
C TYR A 247 44.26 -12.10 15.51
N THR A 248 44.61 -13.31 15.94
CA THR A 248 45.85 -13.57 16.68
C THR A 248 46.59 -14.73 16.01
N ASN A 249 47.88 -14.51 15.71
CA ASN A 249 48.78 -15.50 15.11
C ASN A 249 48.22 -16.23 13.86
N GLY A 250 47.55 -15.50 12.96
CA GLY A 250 47.05 -16.07 11.70
C GLY A 250 45.79 -16.94 11.81
N GLN A 251 45.20 -17.11 13.00
CA GLN A 251 43.91 -17.78 13.19
C GLN A 251 42.77 -16.78 13.44
N ILE A 252 41.60 -17.08 12.86
CA ILE A 252 40.38 -16.28 12.99
C ILE A 252 39.54 -16.89 14.12
N ILE A 253 39.38 -16.15 15.23
CA ILE A 253 38.57 -16.59 16.37
C ILE A 253 37.31 -15.72 16.46
N LEU A 254 36.14 -16.37 16.44
CA LEU A 254 34.83 -15.73 16.57
C LEU A 254 34.37 -15.77 18.02
N ARG A 255 34.30 -14.63 18.71
CA ARG A 255 33.77 -14.55 20.07
C ARG A 255 32.30 -14.08 20.07
N MET A 256 31.43 -14.88 20.68
CA MET A 256 30.06 -14.49 20.99
C MET A 256 29.97 -14.14 22.48
N ASN A 257 29.63 -12.89 22.78
CA ASN A 257 29.54 -12.44 24.16
C ASN A 257 28.17 -12.83 24.74
N ASN A 258 28.11 -13.87 25.59
CA ASN A 258 27.05 -13.95 26.58
C ASN A 258 27.46 -14.72 27.84
N ARG A 259 27.24 -14.07 28.98
CA ARG A 259 27.39 -14.61 30.34
C ARG A 259 26.30 -15.64 30.65
N SER A 260 26.73 -16.68 31.35
CA SER A 260 26.02 -17.60 32.26
C SER A 260 24.81 -18.38 31.75
N LEU A 261 25.06 -19.65 31.37
CA LEU A 261 24.11 -20.75 31.54
C LEU A 261 24.74 -21.74 32.53
N ASN A 262 24.39 -21.62 33.80
CA ASN A 262 24.56 -22.70 34.76
C ASN A 262 23.62 -23.84 34.34
N ARG A 263 24.19 -24.93 33.81
CA ARG A 263 23.50 -26.21 33.77
C ARG A 263 24.48 -27.27 34.23
N SER A 264 24.24 -27.74 35.45
CA SER A 264 24.94 -28.85 36.09
C SER A 264 25.04 -30.03 35.12
N GLN A 265 26.26 -30.41 34.78
CA GLN A 265 26.53 -31.72 34.22
C GLN A 265 27.56 -32.38 35.12
N LYS A 266 27.07 -33.37 35.87
CA LYS A 266 27.85 -34.23 36.76
C LYS A 266 29.01 -34.86 35.99
N VAL A 267 30.19 -34.63 36.54
CA VAL A 267 31.37 -35.50 36.64
C VAL A 267 31.09 -36.96 36.31
N VAL A 268 31.82 -37.51 35.34
CA VAL A 268 32.55 -38.79 35.48
C VAL A 268 33.93 -38.61 34.83
N ASP A 269 34.92 -38.48 35.72
CA ASP A 269 36.36 -38.82 35.68
C ASP A 269 36.88 -39.54 34.41
N SER A 270 37.90 -39.06 33.70
CA SER A 270 39.33 -38.92 34.04
C SER A 270 40.09 -40.25 34.16
N THR A 271 40.98 -40.52 33.20
CA THR A 271 42.30 -41.18 33.33
C THR A 271 43.00 -41.03 31.97
N PHE A 272 44.06 -40.21 31.82
CA PHE A 272 45.47 -40.38 32.23
C PHE A 272 46.35 -41.06 31.15
N TYR A 273 47.29 -40.26 30.64
CA TYR A 273 48.65 -40.53 30.14
C TYR A 273 48.96 -41.46 28.94
N ASP A 274 49.95 -40.95 28.20
CA ASP A 274 50.77 -41.48 27.10
C ASP A 274 50.18 -41.60 25.68
#